data_AF-A0A2S5P9H1-F1
#
_entry.id   AF-A0A2S5P9H1-F1
#
_cell.length_a   1.000
_cell.length_b   1.000
_cell.length_c   1.000
_cell.angle_alpha   90.00
_cell.angle_beta   90.00
_cell.angle_gamma   90.00
#
_symmetry.space_group_name_H-M   'P 1'
#
loop_
_entity.id
_entity.type
_entity.pdbx_description
1 polymer ?
#
loop_
_entity_poly.entity_id
_entity_poly.type
_entity_poly.pdbx_seq_one_letter_code
_entity_poly.pdbx_strand_id
1 'polypeptide(L)'
;MTTLQASAQNQLRQLVEQIERLEEEKKALASDIRDKYLEAKGVGFDVKALRQVVRLRKKSQAERQEEETVLEVYLHALGMLDDMPRATTAAAEAMMAAE
;
A
#
# COMPACT_ATOMS: atom_id res chain seq x y z
N MET A 1 37.29 -8.61 29.54
CA MET A 1 36.82 -7.95 28.31
C MET A 1 37.50 -8.60 27.13
N THR A 2 36.75 -9.30 26.28
CA THR A 2 37.28 -9.88 25.04
C THR A 2 37.41 -8.76 24.02
N THR A 3 38.64 -8.37 23.70
CA THR A 3 38.95 -7.39 22.65
C THR A 3 38.87 -8.07 21.29
N LEU A 4 38.20 -7.44 20.31
CA LEU A 4 38.19 -7.89 18.93
C LEU A 4 39.61 -7.92 18.36
N GLN A 5 39.96 -8.96 17.58
CA GLN A 5 41.21 -9.00 16.82
C GLN A 5 41.26 -7.84 15.82
N ALA A 6 42.46 -7.32 15.52
CA ALA A 6 42.63 -6.15 14.66
C ALA A 6 42.00 -6.31 13.25
N SER A 7 42.03 -7.53 12.69
CA SER A 7 41.34 -7.84 11.43
C SER A 7 39.83 -7.65 11.51
N ALA A 8 39.22 -8.12 12.60
CA ALA A 8 37.78 -7.96 12.86
C ALA A 8 37.40 -6.49 13.11
N GLN A 9 38.28 -5.71 13.74
CA GLN A 9 38.07 -4.26 13.90
C GLN A 9 38.08 -3.52 12.55
N ASN A 10 38.98 -3.89 11.64
CA ASN A 10 39.05 -3.31 10.30
C ASN A 10 37.82 -3.68 9.45
N GLN A 11 37.38 -4.93 9.51
CA GLN A 11 36.16 -5.38 8.83
C GLN A 11 34.92 -4.63 9.35
N LEU A 12 34.82 -4.47 10.69
CA LEU A 12 33.72 -3.72 11.29
C LEU A 12 33.72 -2.27 10.82
N ARG A 13 34.89 -1.60 10.78
CA ARG A 13 35.00 -0.23 10.27
C ARG A 13 34.53 -0.12 8.82
N GLN A 14 34.97 -1.02 7.94
CA GLN A 14 34.54 -1.03 6.54
C GLN A 14 33.03 -1.23 6.38
N LEU A 15 32.44 -2.15 7.17
CA LEU A 15 31.00 -2.37 7.16
C LEU A 15 30.23 -1.13 7.61
N VAL A 16 30.66 -0.47 8.68
CA VAL A 16 30.03 0.77 9.17
C VAL A 16 30.09 1.86 8.11
N GLU A 17 31.26 2.10 7.51
CA GLU A 17 31.43 3.10 6.46
C GLU A 17 30.58 2.80 5.20
N GLN A 18 30.35 1.52 4.88
CA GLN A 18 29.44 1.13 3.79
C GLN A 18 27.97 1.41 4.16
N ILE A 19 27.56 1.07 5.38
CA ILE A 19 26.20 1.30 5.87
C ILE A 19 25.89 2.80 5.92
N GLU A 20 26.82 3.63 6.41
CA GLU A 20 26.63 5.08 6.48
C GLU A 20 26.41 5.69 5.10
N ARG A 21 27.21 5.30 4.11
CA ARG A 21 27.00 5.70 2.70
C ARG A 21 25.62 5.31 2.19
N LEU A 22 25.19 4.07 2.44
CA LEU A 22 23.87 3.59 2.02
C LEU A 22 22.73 4.34 2.73
N GLU A 23 22.87 4.71 4.00
CA GLU A 23 21.87 5.51 4.72
C GLU A 23 21.80 6.95 4.19
N GLU A 24 22.93 7.55 3.78
CA GLU A 24 22.94 8.84 3.09
C GLU A 24 22.23 8.79 1.74
N GLU A 25 22.52 7.79 0.91
CA GLU A 25 21.85 7.55 -0.38
C GLU A 25 20.34 7.36 -0.20
N LYS A 26 19.94 6.53 0.77
CA LYS A 26 18.54 6.31 1.13
C LYS A 26 17.86 7.59 1.58
N LYS A 27 18.55 8.47 2.32
CA LYS A 27 18.03 9.78 2.73
C LYS A 27 17.83 10.71 1.54
N ALA A 28 18.77 10.74 0.59
CA ALA A 28 18.65 11.50 -0.65
C ALA A 28 17.44 11.02 -1.47
N LEU A 29 17.34 9.72 -1.72
CA LEU A 29 16.20 9.11 -2.42
C LEU A 29 14.87 9.37 -1.72
N ALA A 30 14.84 9.31 -0.39
CA ALA A 30 13.65 9.64 0.38
C ALA A 30 13.25 11.11 0.22
N SER A 31 14.21 12.03 0.06
CA SER A 31 13.94 13.43 -0.26
C SER A 31 13.33 13.57 -1.64
N ASP A 32 13.94 12.96 -2.65
CA ASP A 32 13.45 13.00 -4.04
C ASP A 32 12.01 12.48 -4.15
N ILE A 33 11.71 11.38 -3.44
CA ILE A 33 10.34 10.83 -3.36
C ILE A 33 9.38 11.83 -2.72
N ARG A 34 9.78 12.55 -1.66
CA ARG A 34 8.94 13.58 -1.04
C ARG A 34 8.68 14.72 -2.01
N ASP A 35 9.69 15.17 -2.73
CA ASP A 35 9.56 16.27 -3.69
C ASP A 35 8.59 15.90 -4.82
N LYS A 36 8.59 14.65 -5.28
CA LYS A 36 7.58 14.16 -6.23
C LYS A 36 6.16 14.15 -5.70
N TYR A 37 5.97 13.82 -4.42
CA TYR A 37 4.64 13.96 -3.81
C TYR A 37 4.22 15.43 -3.64
N LEU A 38 5.17 16.33 -3.38
CA LEU A 38 4.89 17.77 -3.29
C LEU A 38 4.55 18.36 -4.66
N GLU A 39 5.26 17.96 -5.72
CA GLU A 39 4.96 18.30 -7.11
C GLU A 39 3.53 17.85 -7.47
N ALA A 40 3.18 16.59 -7.17
CA ALA A 40 1.83 16.08 -7.39
C ALA A 40 0.76 16.87 -6.63
N LYS A 41 1.06 17.29 -5.39
CA LYS A 41 0.17 18.16 -4.61
C LYS A 41 -0.01 19.54 -5.28
N GLY A 42 1.06 20.12 -5.82
CA GLY A 42 1.03 21.40 -6.53
C GLY A 42 0.17 21.38 -7.79
N VAL A 43 0.10 20.21 -8.46
CA VAL A 43 -0.78 19.97 -9.62
C VAL A 43 -2.25 19.74 -9.18
N GLY A 44 -2.50 19.44 -7.90
CA GLY A 44 -3.84 19.23 -7.35
C GLY A 44 -4.20 17.77 -7.07
N PHE A 45 -3.25 16.83 -7.14
CA PHE A 45 -3.50 15.44 -6.77
C PHE A 45 -3.54 15.23 -5.24
N ASP A 46 -4.39 14.32 -4.78
CA ASP A 46 -4.37 13.87 -3.39
C ASP A 46 -3.19 12.92 -3.13
N VAL A 47 -2.21 13.42 -2.38
CA VAL A 47 -1.01 12.68 -1.97
C VAL A 47 -1.36 11.43 -1.15
N LYS A 48 -2.42 11.42 -0.34
CA LYS A 48 -2.82 10.25 0.45
C LYS A 48 -3.29 9.13 -0.46
N ALA A 49 -4.16 9.46 -1.42
CA ALA A 49 -4.64 8.51 -2.42
C ALA A 49 -3.46 7.95 -3.26
N LEU A 50 -2.54 8.81 -3.71
CA LEU A 50 -1.35 8.37 -4.46
C LEU A 50 -0.47 7.39 -3.67
N ARG A 51 -0.22 7.65 -2.38
CA ARG A 51 0.53 6.72 -1.51
C ARG A 51 -0.16 5.36 -1.40
N GLN A 52 -1.49 5.36 -1.29
CA GLN A 52 -2.27 4.12 -1.28
C GLN A 52 -2.15 3.37 -2.61
N VAL A 53 -2.25 4.07 -3.74
CA VAL A 53 -2.05 3.48 -5.08
C VAL A 53 -0.66 2.87 -5.21
N VAL A 54 0.40 3.57 -4.81
CA VAL A 54 1.78 3.03 -4.86
C VAL A 54 1.91 1.79 -3.97
N ARG A 55 1.29 1.77 -2.79
CA ARG A 55 1.29 0.59 -1.91
C ARG A 55 0.56 -0.59 -2.55
N LEU A 56 -0.61 -0.36 -3.15
CA LEU A 56 -1.37 -1.40 -3.85
C LEU A 56 -0.60 -1.96 -5.04
N ARG A 57 0.09 -1.10 -5.82
CA ARG A 57 0.90 -1.51 -6.96
C ARG A 57 2.13 -2.36 -6.61
N LYS A 58 2.56 -2.35 -5.35
CA LYS A 58 3.65 -3.22 -4.86
C LYS A 58 3.19 -4.65 -4.59
N LYS A 59 1.88 -4.87 -4.41
CA LYS A 59 1.31 -6.19 -4.16
C LYS A 59 1.07 -6.91 -5.48
N SER A 60 1.17 -8.23 -5.45
CA SER A 60 0.77 -9.08 -6.58
C SER A 60 -0.74 -8.95 -6.85
N GLN A 61 -1.18 -9.41 -8.02
CA GLN A 61 -2.62 -9.45 -8.32
C GLN A 61 -3.37 -10.41 -7.39
N ALA A 62 -2.78 -11.56 -7.06
CA ALA A 62 -3.39 -12.54 -6.16
C ALA A 62 -3.58 -11.99 -4.75
N GLU A 63 -2.52 -11.40 -4.16
CA GLU A 63 -2.61 -10.78 -2.82
C GLU A 63 -3.66 -9.67 -2.76
N ARG A 64 -3.77 -8.85 -3.83
CA ARG A 64 -4.82 -7.82 -3.90
C ARG A 64 -6.22 -8.42 -3.92
N GLN A 65 -6.42 -9.45 -4.74
CA GLN A 65 -7.73 -10.10 -4.85
C GLN A 65 -8.15 -10.77 -3.54
N GLU A 66 -7.22 -11.44 -2.85
CA GLU A 66 -7.48 -12.06 -1.56
C GLU A 66 -7.85 -11.02 -0.51
N GLU A 67 -7.07 -9.94 -0.40
CA GLU A 67 -7.36 -8.84 0.54
C GLU A 67 -8.69 -8.13 0.23
N GLU A 68 -8.99 -7.89 -1.05
CA GLU A 68 -10.25 -7.31 -1.49
C GLU A 68 -11.44 -8.21 -1.12
N THR A 69 -11.31 -9.52 -1.31
CA THR A 69 -12.35 -10.50 -0.95
C THR A 69 -12.62 -10.50 0.56
N VAL A 70 -11.57 -10.51 1.37
CA VAL A 70 -11.72 -10.45 2.84
C VAL A 70 -12.34 -9.12 3.28
N LEU A 71 -11.90 -8.01 2.68
CA LEU A 71 -12.43 -6.68 2.97
C LEU A 71 -13.91 -6.58 2.61
N GLU A 72 -14.31 -7.10 1.46
CA GLU A 72 -15.70 -7.14 0.99
C GLU A 72 -16.60 -7.88 1.99
N VAL A 73 -16.19 -9.07 2.45
CA VAL A 73 -16.93 -9.85 3.48
C VAL A 73 -17.13 -9.03 4.76
N TYR A 74 -16.11 -8.32 5.22
CA TYR A 74 -16.23 -7.50 6.44
C TYR A 74 -17.09 -6.26 6.24
N LEU A 75 -16.96 -5.57 5.11
CA LEU A 75 -17.78 -4.41 4.82
C LEU A 75 -19.26 -4.77 4.62
N HIS A 76 -19.54 -5.93 3.99
CA HIS A 76 -20.88 -6.51 3.90
C HIS A 76 -21.45 -6.79 5.29
N ALA A 77 -20.69 -7.48 6.15
CA ALA A 77 -21.12 -7.78 7.52
C ALA A 77 -21.37 -6.53 8.39
N LEU A 78 -20.68 -5.42 8.08
CA LEU A 78 -20.87 -4.12 8.75
C LEU A 78 -21.97 -3.26 8.12
N GLY A 79 -22.66 -3.73 7.07
CA GLY A 79 -23.66 -2.95 6.33
C GLY A 79 -23.08 -1.70 5.64
N MET A 80 -21.77 -1.69 5.39
CA MET A 80 -21.05 -0.60 4.72
C MET A 80 -20.92 -0.83 3.20
N LEU A 81 -21.18 -2.06 2.75
CA LEU A 81 -21.53 -2.36 1.38
C LEU A 81 -23.06 -2.41 1.33
N ASP A 82 -23.66 -1.46 0.63
CA ASP A 82 -25.07 -1.60 0.25
C ASP A 82 -25.15 -2.87 -0.61
N ASP A 83 -25.81 -3.89 -0.09
CA ASP A 83 -26.56 -4.82 -0.93
C ASP A 83 -27.65 -4.00 -1.63
N MET A 84 -27.28 -3.13 -2.57
CA MET A 84 -28.22 -2.61 -3.54
C MET A 84 -28.52 -3.80 -4.43
N PRO A 85 -29.72 -4.43 -4.33
CA PRO A 85 -30.15 -5.27 -5.41
C PRO A 85 -30.29 -4.31 -6.59
N ARG A 86 -29.40 -4.42 -7.58
CA ARG A 86 -29.70 -3.83 -8.89
C ARG A 86 -30.97 -4.55 -9.34
N ALA A 87 -32.10 -3.90 -9.10
CA ALA A 87 -33.47 -4.21 -9.48
C ALA A 87 -33.72 -5.64 -10.00
N THR A 88 -34.51 -6.44 -9.25
CA THR A 88 -35.64 -7.26 -9.76
C THR A 88 -36.01 -8.44 -8.83
N THR A 89 -36.48 -8.19 -7.61
CA THR A 89 -37.35 -9.19 -6.96
C THR A 89 -38.76 -8.65 -6.80
N ALA A 90 -38.94 -7.45 -6.23
CA ALA A 90 -40.28 -6.85 -6.16
C ALA A 90 -40.88 -6.46 -7.54
N ALA A 91 -40.05 -6.01 -8.50
CA ALA A 91 -40.52 -5.62 -9.83
C ALA A 91 -40.71 -6.80 -10.80
N ALA A 92 -39.96 -7.90 -10.63
CA ALA A 92 -40.11 -9.10 -11.45
C ALA A 92 -41.26 -10.00 -10.95
N GLU A 93 -41.49 -10.06 -9.64
CA GLU A 93 -42.64 -10.77 -9.06
C GLU A 93 -43.96 -10.10 -9.43
N ALA A 94 -44.00 -8.76 -9.51
CA ALA A 94 -45.18 -8.02 -9.97
C ALA A 94 -45.48 -8.19 -11.47
N MET A 95 -44.46 -8.50 -12.29
CA MET A 95 -44.63 -8.72 -13.74
C MET A 95 -45.03 -10.15 -14.09
N MET A 96 -44.60 -11.17 -13.32
CA MET A 96 -44.98 -12.58 -13.54
C MET A 96 -46.33 -12.96 -12.92
N ALA A 97 -46.88 -12.18 -11.99
CA ALA A 97 -48.19 -12.40 -11.40
C ALA A 97 -49.35 -11.75 -12.19
N ALA A 98 -49.06 -11.14 -13.34
CA ALA A 98 -50.03 -10.43 -14.18
C ALA A 98 -50.33 -11.14 -15.52
N GLU A 99 -49.90 -12.39 -15.70
CA GLU A 99 -50.41 -13.32 -16.72
C GLU A 99 -51.28 -14.41 -16.08
#